data_AF-A0A7X7QBK6-F1
#
_entry.id   AF-A0A7X7QBK6-F1
#
_cell.length_a   1.000
_cell.length_b   1.000
_cell.length_c   1.000
_cell.angle_alpha   90.00
_cell.angle_beta   90.00
_cell.angle_gamma   90.00
#
_symmetry.space_group_name_H-M   'P 1'
#
loop_
_entity.id
_entity.type
_entity.pdbx_description
1 polymer ?
#
loop_
_entity_poly.entity_id
_entity_poly.type
_entity_poly.pdbx_seq_one_letter_code
_entity_poly.pdbx_strand_id
1 'polypeptide(L)'
;QPGEHLFVYRTWSTVTLLASPTPLAAAEVAALKARCNTLGWDVLQAPGAAGVAPPRYHLGGAAEGKLLRELLQADDREAFYRRQPYDVSPPSDDRPFFEHYFRWAQLPGIVANLGKTWQPFGGSGYLLVLALLAAALLAAALLTAAALAATAGRGGSGVMPQRGRAATYFALVGLAFMLVEMPLLQQFILYLDHPARATALVLATLLLASGVGSLLADRAPLRPALVALAAAIAASSVALPALVRLTLAWPLAARAALSVAALTPLGLLMGLPFSGALRRLGAAREGALAWAWAANGGASVVSTLLATVLALAAGYRAVLWLGAGCYLLAAPCLWAAAAADDVTAPGAPAAQRSRR
;
A
#
# COMPACT_ATOMS: atom_id res chain seq x y z
N GLN A 1 27.16 26.45 2.41
CA GLN A 1 27.12 24.97 2.43
C GLN A 1 26.14 24.54 3.51
N PRO A 2 25.43 23.39 3.40
CA PRO A 2 24.40 22.98 4.36
C PRO A 2 24.87 22.98 5.83
N GLY A 3 26.14 22.64 6.08
CA GLY A 3 26.71 22.64 7.43
C GLY A 3 26.76 24.01 8.13
N GLU A 4 26.71 25.12 7.37
CA GLU A 4 26.70 26.49 7.93
C GLU A 4 25.30 26.92 8.41
N HIS A 5 24.27 26.17 8.05
CA HIS A 5 22.87 26.44 8.40
C HIS A 5 22.38 25.56 9.55
N LEU A 6 23.23 24.65 10.04
CA LEU A 6 22.85 23.57 10.94
C LEU A 6 23.66 23.61 12.23
N PHE A 7 22.97 23.52 13.36
CA PHE A 7 23.57 23.28 14.66
C PHE A 7 22.90 22.06 15.30
N VAL A 8 23.69 21.03 15.62
CA VAL A 8 23.16 19.76 16.15
C VAL A 8 23.83 19.45 17.48
N TYR A 9 23.02 19.16 18.48
CA TYR A 9 23.46 18.78 19.82
C TYR A 9 22.67 17.59 20.35
N ARG A 10 23.25 16.91 21.33
CA ARG A 10 22.69 15.75 22.01
C ARG A 10 22.47 16.06 23.48
N THR A 11 21.27 15.75 23.94
CA THR A 11 20.90 15.72 25.35
C THR A 11 20.95 14.29 25.87
N TRP A 12 20.55 14.08 27.12
CA TRP A 12 20.44 12.75 27.75
C TRP A 12 19.49 11.80 27.01
N SER A 13 18.49 12.33 26.29
CA SER A 13 17.43 11.54 25.68
C SER A 13 17.17 11.85 24.21
N THR A 14 17.68 12.96 23.67
CA THR A 14 17.37 13.40 22.31
C THR A 14 18.60 13.91 21.56
N VAL A 15 18.56 13.76 20.23
CA VAL A 15 19.39 14.53 19.31
C VAL A 15 18.53 15.65 18.75
N THR A 16 18.95 16.89 18.91
CA THR A 16 18.22 18.08 18.43
C THR A 16 18.98 18.72 17.30
N LEU A 17 18.30 18.92 16.18
CA LEU A 17 18.80 19.62 15.00
C LEU A 17 18.11 20.98 14.90
N LEU A 18 18.91 22.04 14.90
CA LEU A 18 18.49 23.41 14.62
C LEU A 18 18.89 23.74 13.19
N ALA A 19 17.94 24.23 12.40
CA ALA A 19 18.16 24.63 11.02
C ALA A 19 17.69 26.07 10.81
N SER A 20 18.49 26.85 10.08
CA SER A 20 18.19 28.24 9.74
C SER A 20 18.22 28.46 8.23
N PRO A 21 17.28 29.23 7.66
CA PRO A 21 17.32 29.59 6.24
C PRO A 21 18.56 30.44 5.89
N THR A 22 19.08 31.21 6.84
CA THR A 22 20.34 31.95 6.72
C THR A 22 21.47 31.24 7.45
N PRO A 23 22.74 31.36 7.00
CA PRO A 23 23.88 30.83 7.75
C PRO A 23 23.88 31.37 9.18
N LEU A 24 24.16 30.51 10.15
CA LEU A 24 24.19 30.90 11.56
C LEU A 24 25.40 31.81 11.81
N ALA A 25 25.19 32.94 12.44
CA ALA A 25 26.27 33.88 12.76
C ALA A 25 27.22 33.28 13.81
N ALA A 26 28.50 33.64 13.75
CA ALA A 26 29.50 33.15 14.71
C ALA A 26 29.11 33.44 16.18
N ALA A 27 28.46 34.58 16.44
CA ALA A 27 27.95 34.94 17.77
C ALA A 27 26.83 34.00 18.25
N GLU A 28 25.92 33.60 17.37
CA GLU A 28 24.84 32.66 17.67
C GLU A 28 25.40 31.27 17.96
N VAL A 29 26.33 30.81 17.14
CA VAL A 29 27.01 29.52 17.33
C VAL A 29 27.78 29.51 18.65
N ALA A 30 28.44 30.61 19.03
CA ALA A 30 29.13 30.72 20.31
C ALA A 30 28.14 30.70 21.50
N ALA A 31 27.02 31.42 21.39
CA ALA A 31 25.98 31.41 22.42
C ALA A 31 25.36 30.01 22.60
N LEU A 32 25.08 29.30 21.50
CA LEU A 32 24.56 27.93 21.53
C LEU A 32 25.58 26.95 22.15
N LYS A 33 26.86 27.05 21.79
CA LYS A 33 27.93 26.24 22.40
C LYS A 33 28.05 26.50 23.91
N ALA A 34 28.02 27.77 24.32
CA ALA A 34 28.07 28.15 25.73
C ALA A 34 26.87 27.57 26.49
N ARG A 35 25.66 27.65 25.92
CA ARG A 35 24.45 27.10 26.52
C ARG A 35 24.50 25.58 26.65
N CYS A 36 24.95 24.87 25.61
CA CYS A 36 25.17 23.42 25.66
C CYS A 36 26.15 23.06 26.78
N ASN A 37 27.25 23.80 26.92
CA ASN A 37 28.24 23.58 27.96
C ASN A 37 27.67 23.81 29.38
N THR A 38 26.84 24.83 29.58
CA THR A 38 26.16 25.05 30.87
C THR A 38 25.18 23.92 31.21
N LEU A 39 24.52 23.36 30.19
CA LEU A 39 23.51 22.32 30.37
C LEU A 39 24.06 20.89 30.33
N GLY A 40 25.38 20.73 30.12
CA GLY A 40 26.01 19.42 30.02
C GLY A 40 25.65 18.66 28.73
N TRP A 41 25.37 19.36 27.63
CA TRP A 41 24.99 18.77 26.35
C TRP A 41 26.18 18.69 25.39
N ASP A 42 26.21 17.62 24.60
CA ASP A 42 27.29 17.36 23.64
C ASP A 42 26.94 17.93 22.26
N VAL A 43 27.81 18.78 21.70
CA VAL A 43 27.62 19.33 20.36
C VAL A 43 28.15 18.34 19.32
N LEU A 44 27.29 17.93 18.39
CA LEU A 44 27.62 16.96 17.34
C LEU A 44 28.09 17.65 16.04
N GLN A 45 27.46 18.76 15.67
CA GLN A 45 27.78 19.55 14.49
C GLN A 45 27.54 21.03 14.76
N ALA A 46 28.46 21.89 14.34
CA ALA A 46 28.30 23.33 14.34
C ALA A 46 28.99 23.94 13.11
N PRO A 47 28.52 25.11 12.63
CA PRO A 47 29.19 25.86 11.57
C PRO A 47 30.66 26.14 11.91
N GLY A 48 31.53 26.06 10.89
CA GLY A 48 32.98 26.27 11.05
C GLY A 48 33.72 25.24 11.92
N ALA A 49 33.11 24.13 12.31
CA ALA A 49 33.80 23.08 13.09
C ALA A 49 34.75 22.26 12.22
N ALA A 50 36.06 22.29 12.54
CA ALA A 50 37.10 21.55 11.82
C ALA A 50 37.12 20.02 12.10
N GLY A 51 36.23 19.49 12.95
CA GLY A 51 36.27 18.10 13.42
C GLY A 51 35.10 17.71 14.32
N VAL A 52 34.95 16.41 14.65
CA VAL A 52 33.89 15.93 15.58
C VAL A 52 34.59 16.10 16.90
N ALA A 53 34.19 17.09 17.69
CA ALA A 53 34.69 17.16 19.04
C ALA A 53 34.26 15.86 19.75
N PRO A 54 35.18 15.15 20.42
CA PRO A 54 34.79 13.98 21.20
C PRO A 54 33.70 14.39 22.21
N PRO A 55 32.69 13.54 22.46
CA PRO A 55 31.65 13.83 23.44
C PRO A 55 32.31 14.19 24.77
N ARG A 56 32.00 15.36 25.31
CA ARG A 56 32.57 15.87 26.56
C ARG A 56 31.87 15.29 27.77
N TYR A 57 30.56 15.10 27.66
CA TYR A 57 29.72 14.62 28.76
C TYR A 57 29.37 13.13 28.64
N HIS A 58 30.03 12.42 27.71
CA HIS A 58 29.84 10.99 27.45
C HIS A 58 28.39 10.58 27.21
N LEU A 59 27.56 11.47 26.63
CA LEU A 59 26.15 11.19 26.33
C LEU A 59 25.95 10.25 25.13
N GLY A 60 27.03 9.66 24.61
CA GLY A 60 27.06 9.01 23.30
C GLY A 60 27.18 10.05 22.18
N GLY A 61 26.78 9.71 20.94
CA GLY A 61 26.74 10.68 19.85
C GLY A 61 27.94 10.68 18.91
N ALA A 62 29.04 9.99 19.24
CA ALA A 62 30.24 9.98 18.39
C ALA A 62 29.96 9.34 17.02
N ALA A 63 29.16 8.27 16.98
CA ALA A 63 28.74 7.61 15.75
C ALA A 63 27.78 8.51 14.94
N GLU A 64 26.83 9.15 15.61
CA GLU A 64 25.84 10.06 14.99
C GLU A 64 26.51 11.32 14.43
N GLY A 65 27.44 11.93 15.17
CA GLY A 65 28.22 13.08 14.72
C GLY A 65 29.13 12.74 13.54
N LYS A 66 29.74 11.55 13.53
CA LYS A 66 30.51 11.05 12.38
C LYS A 66 29.62 10.87 11.16
N LEU A 67 28.48 10.19 11.31
CA LEU A 67 27.51 9.96 10.24
C LEU A 67 27.01 11.28 9.65
N LEU A 68 26.66 12.24 10.51
CA LEU A 68 26.18 13.57 10.10
C LEU A 68 27.24 14.32 9.30
N ARG A 69 28.51 14.30 9.74
CA ARG A 69 29.60 14.91 8.96
C ARG A 69 29.76 14.24 7.61
N GLU A 70 29.85 12.92 7.59
CA GLU A 70 30.02 12.17 6.34
C GLU A 70 28.89 12.48 5.36
N LEU A 71 27.66 12.65 5.85
CA LEU A 71 26.52 13.07 5.02
C LEU A 71 26.66 14.52 4.51
N LEU A 72 27.10 15.44 5.36
CA LEU A 72 27.28 16.86 4.99
C LEU A 72 28.42 17.08 3.99
N GLN A 73 29.43 16.21 4.02
CA GLN A 73 30.61 16.25 3.15
C GLN A 73 30.52 15.31 1.94
N ALA A 74 29.46 14.49 1.83
CA ALA A 74 29.31 13.55 0.72
C ALA A 74 29.02 14.30 -0.58
N ASP A 75 29.92 14.16 -1.56
CA ASP A 75 29.69 14.63 -2.93
C ASP A 75 28.58 13.83 -3.63
N ASP A 76 28.55 12.50 -3.39
CA ASP A 76 27.47 11.60 -3.83
C ASP A 76 26.69 11.07 -2.62
N ARG A 77 25.51 11.65 -2.39
CA ARG A 77 24.60 11.26 -1.32
C ARG A 77 23.97 9.88 -1.53
N GLU A 78 23.72 9.47 -2.77
CA GLU A 78 23.15 8.15 -3.05
C GLU A 78 24.16 7.04 -2.74
N ALA A 79 25.43 7.23 -3.09
CA ALA A 79 26.49 6.34 -2.67
C ALA A 79 26.64 6.32 -1.13
N PHE A 80 26.52 7.48 -0.47
CA PHE A 80 26.47 7.55 1.00
C PHE A 80 25.32 6.70 1.57
N TYR A 81 24.09 6.83 1.06
CA TYR A 81 22.96 6.04 1.56
C TYR A 81 23.18 4.55 1.32
N ARG A 82 23.63 4.13 0.14
CA ARG A 82 23.84 2.69 -0.17
C ARG A 82 24.85 2.00 0.73
N ARG A 83 25.88 2.69 1.23
CA ARG A 83 26.93 2.07 2.08
C ARG A 83 26.51 1.86 3.53
N GLN A 84 25.40 2.45 3.97
CA GLN A 84 24.98 2.36 5.37
C GLN A 84 24.42 0.97 5.72
N PRO A 85 24.61 0.51 6.96
CA PRO A 85 24.04 -0.76 7.40
C PRO A 85 22.51 -0.73 7.45
N TYR A 86 21.89 0.43 7.68
CA TYR A 86 20.44 0.67 7.73
C TYR A 86 19.97 1.53 6.55
N ASP A 87 18.69 1.45 6.18
CA ASP A 87 18.08 2.38 5.22
C ASP A 87 17.90 3.75 5.88
N VAL A 88 18.77 4.70 5.53
CA VAL A 88 18.74 6.09 6.00
C VAL A 88 18.39 7.06 4.86
N SER A 89 17.84 6.53 3.76
CA SER A 89 17.38 7.36 2.65
C SER A 89 16.26 8.31 3.12
N PRO A 90 16.23 9.56 2.63
CA PRO A 90 15.20 10.50 3.03
C PRO A 90 13.82 10.01 2.58
N PRO A 91 12.80 9.99 3.45
CA PRO A 91 11.45 9.63 3.07
C PRO A 91 10.88 10.66 2.09
N SER A 92 9.94 10.21 1.26
CA SER A 92 9.23 11.05 0.28
C SER A 92 7.72 10.91 0.47
N ASP A 93 6.93 11.78 -0.18
CA ASP A 93 5.46 11.67 -0.18
C ASP A 93 4.97 10.32 -0.75
N ASP A 94 5.76 9.67 -1.61
CA ASP A 94 5.44 8.35 -2.17
C ASP A 94 5.85 7.20 -1.24
N ARG A 95 6.83 7.42 -0.35
CA ARG A 95 7.34 6.45 0.63
C ARG A 95 7.55 7.15 1.99
N PRO A 96 6.48 7.57 2.70
CA PRO A 96 6.57 8.41 3.90
C PRO A 96 6.78 7.58 5.17
N PHE A 97 7.72 6.63 5.14
CA PHE A 97 7.94 5.68 6.24
C PHE A 97 9.19 6.06 7.02
N PHE A 98 9.07 7.05 7.91
CA PHE A 98 10.16 7.60 8.71
C PHE A 98 10.87 6.55 9.57
N GLU A 99 10.15 5.54 10.07
CA GLU A 99 10.67 4.51 10.96
C GLU A 99 11.10 3.21 10.24
N HIS A 100 11.18 3.24 8.91
CA HIS A 100 11.55 2.07 8.12
C HIS A 100 13.04 2.06 7.77
N TYR A 101 13.85 1.47 8.65
CA TYR A 101 15.31 1.39 8.50
C TYR A 101 15.84 0.06 7.96
N PHE A 102 14.95 -0.84 7.50
CA PHE A 102 15.28 -2.23 7.19
C PHE A 102 16.12 -2.37 5.91
N ARG A 103 17.11 -3.27 5.95
CA ARG A 103 17.82 -3.77 4.77
C ARG A 103 17.95 -5.28 4.78
N TRP A 104 17.82 -5.89 3.60
CA TRP A 104 17.98 -7.35 3.44
C TRP A 104 19.34 -7.87 3.92
N ALA A 105 20.40 -7.07 3.80
CA ALA A 105 21.73 -7.43 4.30
C ALA A 105 21.79 -7.66 5.83
N GLN A 106 20.82 -7.12 6.58
CA GLN A 106 20.75 -7.26 8.04
C GLN A 106 20.07 -8.57 8.47
N LEU A 107 19.35 -9.24 7.56
CA LEU A 107 18.53 -10.40 7.88
C LEU A 107 19.28 -11.50 8.64
N PRO A 108 20.51 -11.91 8.26
CA PRO A 108 21.25 -12.93 9.01
C PRO A 108 21.51 -12.51 10.47
N GLY A 109 21.85 -11.23 10.69
CA GLY A 109 22.08 -10.67 12.02
C GLY A 109 20.81 -10.58 12.87
N ILE A 110 19.67 -10.26 12.25
CA ILE A 110 18.37 -10.24 12.94
C ILE A 110 17.96 -11.65 13.38
N VAL A 111 18.09 -12.65 12.50
CA VAL A 111 17.76 -14.05 12.82
C VAL A 111 18.68 -14.61 13.91
N ALA A 112 19.98 -14.33 13.84
CA ALA A 112 20.94 -14.80 14.86
C ALA A 112 20.64 -14.28 16.28
N ASN A 113 20.04 -13.09 16.36
CA ASN A 113 19.71 -12.38 17.60
C ASN A 113 18.23 -12.48 18.01
N LEU A 114 17.41 -13.20 17.24
CA LEU A 114 15.99 -13.35 17.50
C LEU A 114 15.76 -14.02 18.86
N GLY A 115 14.97 -13.37 19.73
CA GLY A 115 14.72 -13.83 21.10
C GLY A 115 15.88 -13.62 22.09
N LYS A 116 17.02 -13.07 21.66
CA LYS A 116 18.21 -12.83 22.50
C LYS A 116 18.42 -11.37 22.86
N THR A 117 18.07 -10.45 21.96
CA THR A 117 18.15 -9.00 22.21
C THR A 117 16.87 -8.31 21.77
N TRP A 118 16.41 -7.36 22.58
CA TRP A 118 15.32 -6.46 22.21
C TRP A 118 15.89 -5.36 21.31
N GLN A 119 15.61 -5.43 20.00
CA GLN A 119 16.10 -4.46 19.01
C GLN A 119 14.93 -3.62 18.47
N PRO A 120 14.48 -2.59 19.19
CA PRO A 120 13.33 -1.78 18.78
C PRO A 120 13.54 -1.06 17.44
N PHE A 121 14.78 -0.75 17.08
CA PHE A 121 15.15 -0.08 15.83
C PHE A 121 15.87 -0.97 14.81
N GLY A 122 15.89 -2.30 15.04
CA GLY A 122 16.65 -3.27 14.23
C GLY A 122 16.00 -3.68 12.91
N GLY A 123 14.98 -2.94 12.43
CA GLY A 123 14.24 -3.30 11.21
C GLY A 123 13.34 -4.54 11.33
N SER A 124 13.25 -5.16 12.50
CA SER A 124 12.49 -6.40 12.76
C SER A 124 10.98 -6.26 12.51
N GLY A 125 10.42 -5.06 12.64
CA GLY A 125 9.00 -4.79 12.38
C GLY A 125 8.57 -5.16 10.95
N TYR A 126 9.46 -5.01 9.96
CA TYR A 126 9.17 -5.43 8.60
C TYR A 126 9.07 -6.96 8.45
N LEU A 127 9.89 -7.71 9.19
CA LEU A 127 9.82 -9.18 9.21
C LEU A 127 8.52 -9.69 9.82
N LEU A 128 7.95 -8.98 10.81
CA LEU A 128 6.64 -9.31 11.35
C LEU A 128 5.55 -9.20 10.28
N VAL A 129 5.55 -8.12 9.48
CA VAL A 129 4.59 -7.96 8.38
C VAL A 129 4.78 -9.05 7.32
N LEU A 130 6.02 -9.41 6.99
CA LEU A 130 6.31 -10.53 6.08
C LEU A 130 5.85 -11.88 6.63
N ALA A 131 6.03 -12.12 7.94
CA ALA A 131 5.56 -13.33 8.59
C ALA A 131 4.02 -13.41 8.59
N LEU A 132 3.34 -12.29 8.83
CA LEU A 132 1.88 -12.20 8.71
C LEU A 132 1.41 -12.43 7.27
N LEU A 133 2.13 -11.90 6.27
CA LEU A 133 1.85 -12.16 4.86
C LEU A 133 2.00 -13.65 4.53
N ALA A 134 3.07 -14.29 4.99
CA ALA A 134 3.27 -15.72 4.82
C ALA A 134 2.17 -16.55 5.50
N ALA A 135 1.77 -16.17 6.71
CA ALA A 135 0.67 -16.81 7.43
C ALA A 135 -0.68 -16.63 6.70
N ALA A 136 -0.95 -15.45 6.15
CA ALA A 136 -2.15 -15.17 5.37
C ALA A 136 -2.18 -15.97 4.06
N LEU A 137 -1.05 -16.08 3.36
CA LEU A 137 -0.90 -16.92 2.17
C LEU A 137 -1.14 -18.40 2.49
N LEU A 138 -0.54 -18.88 3.58
CA LEU A 138 -0.73 -20.26 4.05
C LEU A 138 -2.19 -20.52 4.42
N ALA A 139 -2.82 -19.62 5.18
CA ALA A 139 -4.23 -19.72 5.55
C ALA A 139 -5.14 -19.73 4.31
N ALA A 140 -4.91 -18.83 3.35
CA ALA A 140 -5.66 -18.79 2.10
C ALA A 140 -5.48 -20.10 1.30
N ALA A 141 -4.26 -20.62 1.20
CA ALA A 141 -3.98 -21.89 0.53
C ALA A 141 -4.65 -23.08 1.22
N LEU A 142 -4.55 -23.18 2.55
CA LEU A 142 -5.16 -24.25 3.34
C LEU A 142 -6.69 -24.21 3.26
N LEU A 143 -7.31 -23.04 3.38
CA LEU A 143 -8.76 -22.90 3.26
C LEU A 143 -9.25 -23.23 1.84
N THR A 144 -8.50 -22.82 0.81
CA THR A 144 -8.79 -23.17 -0.58
C THR A 144 -8.67 -24.69 -0.79
N ALA A 145 -7.61 -25.32 -0.28
CA ALA A 145 -7.40 -26.76 -0.37
C ALA A 145 -8.47 -27.55 0.38
N ALA A 146 -8.86 -27.11 1.58
CA ALA A 146 -9.94 -27.71 2.36
C ALA A 146 -11.29 -27.61 1.63
N ALA A 147 -11.59 -26.47 1.02
CA ALA A 147 -12.79 -26.28 0.21
C ALA A 147 -12.79 -27.17 -1.05
N LEU A 148 -11.64 -27.36 -1.70
CA LEU A 148 -11.50 -28.31 -2.81
C LEU A 148 -11.73 -29.75 -2.34
N ALA A 149 -11.12 -30.17 -1.24
CA ALA A 149 -11.27 -31.51 -0.69
C ALA A 149 -12.73 -31.81 -0.28
N ALA A 150 -13.42 -30.85 0.34
CA ALA A 150 -14.82 -30.99 0.74
C ALA A 150 -15.81 -31.04 -0.46
N THR A 151 -15.39 -30.59 -1.64
CA THR A 151 -16.22 -30.57 -2.86
C THR A 151 -15.83 -31.63 -3.89
N ALA A 152 -14.67 -32.28 -3.73
CA ALA A 152 -14.16 -33.31 -4.64
C ALA A 152 -15.08 -34.54 -4.79
N GLY A 153 -15.86 -34.87 -3.76
CA GLY A 153 -16.83 -36.00 -3.79
C GLY A 153 -18.20 -35.68 -4.39
N ARG A 154 -18.49 -34.41 -4.72
CA ARG A 154 -19.78 -33.95 -5.27
C ARG A 154 -19.65 -33.77 -6.79
N GLY A 155 -19.74 -34.89 -7.51
CA GLY A 155 -19.42 -35.02 -8.95
C GLY A 155 -20.19 -34.11 -9.91
N GLY A 156 -19.70 -32.89 -10.12
CA GLY A 156 -20.09 -32.01 -11.23
C GLY A 156 -18.95 -31.88 -12.25
N SER A 157 -18.84 -32.85 -13.16
CA SER A 157 -17.71 -33.09 -14.09
C SER A 157 -17.66 -32.22 -15.36
N GLY A 158 -18.36 -31.07 -15.44
CA GLY A 158 -18.55 -30.37 -16.71
C GLY A 158 -17.79 -29.06 -17.00
N VAL A 159 -17.08 -28.44 -16.05
CA VAL A 159 -16.73 -26.98 -16.17
C VAL A 159 -15.30 -26.63 -15.71
N MET A 160 -14.32 -27.53 -15.83
CA MET A 160 -12.98 -27.34 -15.26
C MET A 160 -12.24 -26.05 -15.72
N PRO A 161 -12.21 -25.67 -17.02
CA PRO A 161 -11.45 -24.51 -17.48
C PRO A 161 -12.08 -23.16 -17.12
N GLN A 162 -13.41 -23.07 -17.10
CA GLN A 162 -14.12 -21.83 -16.79
C GLN A 162 -14.08 -21.53 -15.29
N ARG A 163 -14.06 -22.56 -14.42
CA ARG A 163 -13.89 -22.38 -12.97
C ARG A 163 -12.54 -21.77 -12.61
N GLY A 164 -11.45 -22.25 -13.22
CA GLY A 164 -10.11 -21.69 -13.01
C GLY A 164 -10.02 -20.23 -13.45
N ARG A 165 -10.51 -19.89 -14.66
CA ARG A 165 -10.53 -18.51 -15.16
C ARG A 165 -11.37 -17.57 -14.30
N ALA A 166 -12.52 -18.02 -13.82
CA ALA A 166 -13.36 -17.25 -12.90
C ALA A 166 -12.65 -17.03 -11.56
N ALA A 167 -12.08 -18.07 -10.95
CA ALA A 167 -11.33 -17.95 -9.71
C ALA A 167 -10.14 -16.99 -9.85
N THR A 168 -9.35 -17.11 -10.92
CA THR A 168 -8.24 -16.18 -11.21
C THR A 168 -8.75 -14.75 -11.40
N TYR A 169 -9.85 -14.56 -12.12
CA TYR A 169 -10.46 -13.23 -12.30
C TYR A 169 -10.85 -12.59 -10.96
N PHE A 170 -11.60 -13.32 -10.13
CA PHE A 170 -12.06 -12.82 -8.82
C PHE A 170 -10.90 -12.59 -7.85
N ALA A 171 -9.88 -13.45 -7.87
CA ALA A 171 -8.65 -13.24 -7.11
C ALA A 171 -7.90 -11.98 -7.57
N LEU A 172 -7.74 -11.77 -8.89
CA LEU A 172 -7.10 -10.57 -9.44
C LEU A 172 -7.87 -9.30 -9.09
N VAL A 173 -9.21 -9.33 -9.15
CA VAL A 173 -10.06 -8.20 -8.78
C VAL A 173 -9.96 -7.88 -7.28
N GLY A 174 -10.02 -8.90 -6.40
CA GLY A 174 -9.86 -8.70 -4.95
C GLY A 174 -8.46 -8.19 -4.59
N LEU A 175 -7.42 -8.74 -5.22
CA LEU A 175 -6.05 -8.27 -5.08
C LEU A 175 -5.94 -6.80 -5.51
N ALA A 176 -6.41 -6.48 -6.72
CA ALA A 176 -6.36 -5.13 -7.29
C ALA A 176 -7.10 -4.10 -6.42
N PHE A 177 -8.28 -4.46 -5.90
CA PHE A 177 -9.08 -3.57 -5.08
C PHE A 177 -8.30 -3.09 -3.85
N MET A 178 -7.72 -4.02 -3.10
CA MET A 178 -6.97 -3.70 -1.88
C MET A 178 -5.59 -3.06 -2.18
N LEU A 179 -4.93 -3.44 -3.29
CA LEU A 179 -3.70 -2.77 -3.76
C LEU A 179 -3.95 -1.30 -4.12
N VAL A 180 -5.16 -0.94 -4.55
CA VAL A 180 -5.53 0.44 -4.86
C VAL A 180 -6.03 1.17 -3.61
N GLU A 181 -6.90 0.55 -2.83
CA GLU A 181 -7.53 1.16 -1.65
C GLU A 181 -6.50 1.49 -0.56
N MET A 182 -5.57 0.58 -0.25
CA MET A 182 -4.63 0.77 0.87
C MET A 182 -3.71 1.99 0.67
N PRO A 183 -3.03 2.18 -0.49
CA PRO A 183 -2.22 3.38 -0.72
C PRO A 183 -3.04 4.67 -0.74
N LEU A 184 -4.24 4.65 -1.33
CA LEU A 184 -5.13 5.82 -1.33
C LEU A 184 -5.47 6.22 0.10
N LEU A 185 -5.89 5.27 0.94
CA LEU A 185 -6.17 5.52 2.35
C LEU A 185 -4.97 6.19 3.03
N GLN A 186 -3.77 5.63 2.87
CA GLN A 186 -2.54 6.18 3.48
C GLN A 186 -2.23 7.60 3.00
N GLN A 187 -2.35 7.88 1.70
CA GLN A 187 -2.15 9.24 1.15
C GLN A 187 -3.16 10.25 1.72
N PHE A 188 -4.42 9.82 1.89
CA PHE A 188 -5.47 10.67 2.45
C PHE A 188 -5.36 10.86 3.97
N ILE A 189 -4.59 10.04 4.71
CA ILE A 189 -4.25 10.31 6.13
C ILE A 189 -3.48 11.63 6.23
N LEU A 190 -2.46 11.83 5.41
CA LEU A 190 -1.71 13.08 5.36
C LEU A 190 -2.61 14.25 4.95
N TYR A 191 -3.43 14.04 3.93
CA TYR A 191 -4.27 15.11 3.38
C TYR A 191 -5.41 15.56 4.33
N LEU A 192 -5.98 14.62 5.11
CA LEU A 192 -7.07 14.89 6.06
C LEU A 192 -6.59 14.97 7.51
N ASP A 193 -5.27 14.92 7.73
CA ASP A 193 -4.57 15.22 8.99
C ASP A 193 -4.89 14.28 10.17
N HIS A 194 -5.80 13.30 10.00
CA HIS A 194 -6.14 12.36 11.07
C HIS A 194 -6.53 10.98 10.53
N PRO A 195 -5.93 9.88 11.02
CA PRO A 195 -6.18 8.53 10.52
C PRO A 195 -7.66 8.14 10.54
N ALA A 196 -8.34 8.36 11.67
CA ALA A 196 -9.77 8.02 11.80
C ALA A 196 -10.66 8.74 10.77
N ARG A 197 -10.42 10.05 10.52
CA ARG A 197 -11.18 10.83 9.54
C ARG A 197 -10.92 10.34 8.12
N ALA A 198 -9.66 10.10 7.78
CA ALA A 198 -9.27 9.61 6.47
C ALA A 198 -9.87 8.24 6.19
N THR A 199 -9.70 7.28 7.10
CA THR A 199 -10.27 5.94 6.98
C THR A 199 -11.78 6.00 6.80
N ALA A 200 -12.50 6.76 7.63
CA ALA A 200 -13.95 6.87 7.51
C ALA A 200 -14.39 7.45 6.16
N LEU A 201 -13.79 8.57 5.72
CA LEU A 201 -14.18 9.25 4.49
C LEU A 201 -13.81 8.44 3.25
N VAL A 202 -12.59 7.90 3.20
CA VAL A 202 -12.10 7.12 2.05
C VAL A 202 -12.92 5.85 1.89
N LEU A 203 -13.10 5.07 2.96
CA LEU A 203 -13.89 3.85 2.90
C LEU A 203 -15.36 4.15 2.56
N ALA A 204 -15.98 5.14 3.22
CA ALA A 204 -17.36 5.50 2.90
C ALA A 204 -17.53 5.91 1.44
N THR A 205 -16.62 6.73 0.91
CA THR A 205 -16.67 7.17 -0.49
C THR A 205 -16.46 6.00 -1.44
N LEU A 206 -15.41 5.21 -1.25
CA LEU A 206 -15.10 4.09 -2.13
C LEU A 206 -16.19 3.02 -2.10
N LEU A 207 -16.74 2.69 -0.92
CA LEU A 207 -17.81 1.71 -0.79
C LEU A 207 -19.12 2.20 -1.39
N LEU A 208 -19.53 3.46 -1.12
CA LEU A 208 -20.75 4.03 -1.71
C LEU A 208 -20.63 4.14 -3.23
N ALA A 209 -19.52 4.68 -3.73
CA ALA A 209 -19.27 4.80 -5.15
C ALA A 209 -19.16 3.42 -5.83
N SER A 210 -18.50 2.45 -5.21
CA SER A 210 -18.46 1.06 -5.72
C SER A 210 -19.85 0.41 -5.71
N GLY A 211 -20.67 0.71 -4.71
CA GLY A 211 -22.07 0.28 -4.66
C GLY A 211 -22.87 0.83 -5.84
N VAL A 212 -22.74 2.12 -6.14
CA VAL A 212 -23.38 2.73 -7.32
C VAL A 212 -22.81 2.16 -8.62
N GLY A 213 -21.50 1.96 -8.71
CA GLY A 213 -20.84 1.29 -9.83
C GLY A 213 -21.41 -0.11 -10.09
N SER A 214 -21.66 -0.88 -9.03
CA SER A 214 -22.27 -2.21 -9.11
C SER A 214 -23.68 -2.20 -9.71
N LEU A 215 -24.47 -1.15 -9.46
CA LEU A 215 -25.80 -0.97 -10.07
C LEU A 215 -25.71 -0.65 -11.56
N LEU A 216 -24.63 0.00 -12.00
CA LEU A 216 -24.40 0.38 -13.40
C LEU A 216 -23.74 -0.75 -14.21
N ALA A 217 -23.32 -1.84 -13.57
CA ALA A 217 -22.61 -2.94 -14.20
C ALA A 217 -23.39 -3.61 -15.34
N ASP A 218 -24.72 -3.54 -15.34
CA ASP A 218 -25.58 -4.08 -16.41
C ASP A 218 -25.41 -3.34 -17.75
N ARG A 219 -25.04 -2.06 -17.70
CA ARG A 219 -24.95 -1.20 -18.89
C ARG A 219 -23.52 -0.98 -19.39
N ALA A 220 -22.54 -1.42 -18.61
CA ALA A 220 -21.13 -1.15 -18.88
C ALA A 220 -20.41 -2.38 -19.46
N PRO A 221 -19.72 -2.24 -20.61
CA PRO A 221 -18.85 -3.31 -21.09
C PRO A 221 -17.64 -3.48 -20.16
N LEU A 222 -17.49 -4.68 -19.58
CA LEU A 222 -16.47 -4.94 -18.53
C LEU A 222 -15.01 -4.75 -18.98
N ARG A 223 -14.68 -5.17 -20.21
CA ARG A 223 -13.30 -5.05 -20.72
C ARG A 223 -12.83 -3.59 -20.81
N PRO A 224 -13.55 -2.68 -21.50
CA PRO A 224 -13.17 -1.28 -21.50
C PRO A 224 -13.33 -0.63 -20.13
N ALA A 225 -14.24 -1.09 -19.25
CA ALA A 225 -14.32 -0.61 -17.88
C ALA A 225 -13.03 -0.92 -17.08
N LEU A 226 -12.46 -2.13 -17.23
CA LEU A 226 -11.18 -2.51 -16.63
C LEU A 226 -10.00 -1.66 -17.16
N VAL A 227 -9.98 -1.38 -18.47
CA VAL A 227 -8.97 -0.51 -19.07
C VAL A 227 -9.12 0.93 -18.60
N ALA A 228 -10.34 1.45 -18.55
CA ALA A 228 -10.65 2.78 -18.04
C ALA A 228 -10.29 2.90 -16.56
N LEU A 229 -10.55 1.87 -15.75
CA LEU A 229 -10.17 1.81 -14.35
C LEU A 229 -8.65 1.85 -14.19
N ALA A 230 -7.90 1.02 -14.93
CA ALA A 230 -6.45 1.03 -14.90
C ALA A 230 -5.87 2.39 -15.31
N ALA A 231 -6.43 3.02 -16.35
CA ALA A 231 -6.06 4.36 -16.77
C ALA A 231 -6.38 5.42 -15.70
N ALA A 232 -7.55 5.32 -15.05
CA ALA A 232 -7.95 6.23 -13.97
C ALA A 232 -7.03 6.08 -12.74
N ILE A 233 -6.64 4.87 -12.38
CA ILE A 233 -5.67 4.61 -11.30
C ILE A 233 -4.30 5.22 -11.66
N ALA A 234 -3.82 4.98 -12.88
CA ALA A 234 -2.54 5.53 -13.35
C ALA A 234 -2.56 7.06 -13.33
N ALA A 235 -3.63 7.68 -13.85
CA ALA A 235 -3.82 9.13 -13.82
C ALA A 235 -3.86 9.66 -12.37
N SER A 236 -4.59 8.99 -11.48
CA SER A 236 -4.69 9.37 -10.07
C SER A 236 -3.36 9.27 -9.35
N SER A 237 -2.52 8.28 -9.67
CA SER A 237 -1.18 8.12 -9.09
C SER A 237 -0.25 9.31 -9.36
N VAL A 238 -0.51 10.08 -10.43
CA VAL A 238 0.25 11.28 -10.80
C VAL A 238 -0.47 12.56 -10.34
N ALA A 239 -1.80 12.60 -10.50
CA ALA A 239 -2.60 13.78 -10.19
C ALA A 239 -2.76 14.03 -8.68
N LEU A 240 -2.95 12.97 -7.88
CA LEU A 240 -3.19 13.11 -6.43
C LEU A 240 -2.04 13.82 -5.69
N PRO A 241 -0.76 13.46 -5.88
CA PRO A 241 0.33 14.19 -5.23
C PRO A 241 0.34 15.69 -5.58
N ALA A 242 0.03 16.04 -6.84
CA ALA A 242 -0.05 17.44 -7.25
C ALA A 242 -1.24 18.16 -6.61
N LEU A 243 -2.42 17.53 -6.59
CA LEU A 243 -3.61 18.04 -5.92
C LEU A 243 -3.36 18.27 -4.44
N VAL A 244 -2.75 17.31 -3.75
CA VAL A 244 -2.40 17.43 -2.33
C VAL A 244 -1.50 18.64 -2.11
N ARG A 245 -0.39 18.80 -2.86
CA ARG A 245 0.51 19.96 -2.71
C ARG A 245 -0.19 21.31 -2.90
N LEU A 246 -1.09 21.41 -3.87
CA LEU A 246 -1.78 22.66 -4.19
C LEU A 246 -2.90 23.01 -3.21
N THR A 247 -3.49 22.00 -2.55
CA THR A 247 -4.70 22.16 -1.75
C THR A 247 -4.51 21.80 -0.27
N LEU A 248 -3.28 21.49 0.16
CA LEU A 248 -2.99 21.12 1.55
C LEU A 248 -3.38 22.21 2.54
N ALA A 249 -3.21 23.48 2.15
CA ALA A 249 -3.54 24.65 2.96
C ALA A 249 -5.05 24.96 3.00
N TRP A 250 -5.89 24.24 2.26
CA TRP A 250 -7.33 24.48 2.23
C TRP A 250 -8.00 24.10 3.56
N PRO A 251 -9.16 24.71 3.88
CA PRO A 251 -9.94 24.31 5.04
C PRO A 251 -10.38 22.85 4.93
N LEU A 252 -10.54 22.18 6.07
CA LEU A 252 -10.82 20.74 6.15
C LEU A 252 -12.04 20.33 5.32
N ALA A 253 -13.10 21.12 5.31
CA ALA A 253 -14.31 20.82 4.54
C ALA A 253 -14.06 20.79 3.02
N ALA A 254 -13.24 21.72 2.51
CA ALA A 254 -12.87 21.75 1.09
C ALA A 254 -11.97 20.57 0.72
N ARG A 255 -11.02 20.21 1.60
CA ARG A 255 -10.19 19.01 1.44
C ARG A 255 -11.06 17.74 1.43
N ALA A 256 -12.00 17.62 2.35
CA ALA A 256 -12.93 16.48 2.40
C ALA A 256 -13.79 16.38 1.12
N ALA A 257 -14.35 17.51 0.64
CA ALA A 257 -15.10 17.55 -0.60
C ALA A 257 -14.25 17.15 -1.81
N LEU A 258 -13.00 17.62 -1.88
CA LEU A 258 -12.07 17.24 -2.94
C LEU A 258 -11.70 15.75 -2.87
N SER A 259 -11.49 15.19 -1.68
CA SER A 259 -11.27 13.75 -1.50
C SER A 259 -12.44 12.94 -2.03
N VAL A 260 -13.67 13.33 -1.70
CA VAL A 260 -14.88 12.67 -2.21
C VAL A 260 -14.92 12.76 -3.74
N ALA A 261 -14.72 13.95 -4.30
CA ALA A 261 -14.73 14.16 -5.75
C ALA A 261 -13.65 13.35 -6.49
N ALA A 262 -12.45 13.26 -5.93
CA ALA A 262 -11.33 12.52 -6.52
C ALA A 262 -11.51 10.99 -6.44
N LEU A 263 -12.07 10.49 -5.33
CA LEU A 263 -12.27 9.05 -5.10
C LEU A 263 -13.53 8.49 -5.77
N THR A 264 -14.56 9.30 -5.95
CA THR A 264 -15.83 8.88 -6.58
C THR A 264 -15.64 8.20 -7.94
N PRO A 265 -14.91 8.75 -8.93
CA PRO A 265 -14.74 8.09 -10.22
C PRO A 265 -13.98 6.75 -10.10
N LEU A 266 -12.99 6.66 -9.22
CA LEU A 266 -12.28 5.42 -8.96
C LEU A 266 -13.21 4.38 -8.34
N GLY A 267 -13.95 4.73 -7.29
CA GLY A 267 -14.89 3.84 -6.63
C GLY A 267 -15.99 3.34 -7.58
N LEU A 268 -16.58 4.23 -8.39
CA LEU A 268 -17.56 3.87 -9.42
C LEU A 268 -17.00 2.81 -10.37
N LEU A 269 -15.78 3.00 -10.87
CA LEU A 269 -15.14 2.07 -11.78
C LEU A 269 -14.72 0.77 -11.08
N MET A 270 -14.28 0.81 -9.82
CA MET A 270 -13.90 -0.36 -9.02
C MET A 270 -15.08 -1.29 -8.69
N GLY A 271 -16.31 -0.76 -8.64
CA GLY A 271 -17.53 -1.54 -8.42
C GLY A 271 -18.00 -2.38 -9.62
N LEU A 272 -17.62 -2.00 -10.85
CA LEU A 272 -18.09 -2.65 -12.10
C LEU A 272 -17.54 -4.09 -12.29
N PRO A 273 -16.23 -4.36 -12.12
CA PRO A 273 -15.63 -5.65 -12.45
C PRO A 273 -16.19 -6.82 -11.66
N PHE A 274 -16.39 -6.64 -10.35
CA PHE A 274 -16.85 -7.71 -9.46
C PHE A 274 -18.31 -8.06 -9.74
N SER A 275 -19.19 -7.06 -9.70
CA SER A 275 -20.64 -7.22 -9.87
C SER A 275 -21.01 -7.71 -11.27
N GLY A 276 -20.40 -7.15 -12.32
CA GLY A 276 -20.69 -7.58 -13.69
C GLY A 276 -20.17 -8.98 -13.99
N ALA A 277 -19.04 -9.41 -13.40
CA ALA A 277 -18.58 -10.79 -13.52
C ALA A 277 -19.47 -11.77 -12.74
N LEU A 278 -19.98 -11.36 -11.58
CA LEU A 278 -20.92 -12.16 -10.78
C LEU A 278 -22.19 -12.45 -11.58
N ARG A 279 -22.72 -11.45 -12.28
CA ARG A 279 -23.90 -11.58 -13.14
C ARG A 279 -23.66 -12.52 -14.32
N ARG A 280 -22.47 -12.50 -14.92
CA ARG A 280 -22.06 -13.44 -15.99
C ARG A 280 -21.93 -14.89 -15.51
N LEU A 281 -21.75 -15.12 -14.22
CA LEU A 281 -21.68 -16.46 -13.64
C LEU A 281 -23.06 -17.14 -13.58
N GLY A 282 -24.13 -16.33 -13.49
CA GLY A 282 -25.53 -16.77 -13.44
C GLY A 282 -25.95 -17.36 -12.09
N ALA A 283 -27.21 -17.15 -11.70
CA ALA A 283 -27.77 -17.64 -10.44
C ALA A 283 -27.83 -19.19 -10.35
N ALA A 284 -27.86 -19.88 -11.50
CA ALA A 284 -27.96 -21.34 -11.58
C ALA A 284 -26.68 -22.11 -11.19
N ARG A 285 -25.60 -21.42 -10.78
CA ARG A 285 -24.29 -22.04 -10.46
C ARG A 285 -23.83 -21.66 -9.05
N GLU A 286 -24.60 -22.02 -8.03
CA GLU A 286 -24.32 -21.76 -6.60
C GLU A 286 -22.88 -22.12 -6.19
N GLY A 287 -22.37 -23.27 -6.64
CA GLY A 287 -21.00 -23.69 -6.35
C GLY A 287 -19.93 -22.76 -6.96
N ALA A 288 -20.16 -22.19 -8.15
CA ALA A 288 -19.24 -21.25 -8.75
C ALA A 288 -19.27 -19.90 -8.03
N LEU A 289 -20.43 -19.50 -7.51
CA LEU A 289 -20.59 -18.28 -6.71
C LEU A 289 -19.77 -18.35 -5.42
N ALA A 290 -19.84 -19.49 -4.71
CA ALA A 290 -19.05 -19.72 -3.50
C ALA A 290 -17.53 -19.63 -3.78
N TRP A 291 -17.07 -20.20 -4.91
CA TRP A 291 -15.67 -20.12 -5.33
C TRP A 291 -15.24 -18.68 -5.68
N ALA A 292 -16.09 -17.91 -6.35
CA ALA A 292 -15.84 -16.50 -6.67
C ALA A 292 -15.63 -15.67 -5.40
N TRP A 293 -16.52 -15.82 -4.41
CA TRP A 293 -16.41 -15.15 -3.12
C TRP A 293 -15.18 -15.57 -2.33
N ALA A 294 -14.87 -16.87 -2.29
CA ALA A 294 -13.70 -17.39 -1.60
C ALA A 294 -12.38 -16.86 -2.22
N ALA A 295 -12.27 -16.90 -3.55
CA ALA A 295 -11.10 -16.39 -4.27
C ALA A 295 -10.90 -14.88 -4.05
N ASN A 296 -11.98 -14.09 -4.18
CA ASN A 296 -11.92 -12.65 -3.94
C ASN A 296 -11.57 -12.33 -2.48
N GLY A 297 -12.27 -12.94 -1.52
CA GLY A 297 -12.04 -12.70 -0.09
C GLY A 297 -10.63 -13.08 0.37
N GLY A 298 -10.15 -14.26 -0.04
CA GLY A 298 -8.78 -14.70 0.25
C GLY A 298 -7.73 -13.79 -0.36
N ALA A 299 -7.91 -13.41 -1.63
CA ALA A 299 -7.01 -12.48 -2.31
C ALA A 299 -7.00 -11.10 -1.64
N SER A 300 -8.14 -10.57 -1.20
CA SER A 300 -8.21 -9.29 -0.50
C SER A 300 -7.45 -9.31 0.82
N VAL A 301 -7.56 -10.38 1.63
CA VAL A 301 -6.82 -10.51 2.90
C VAL A 301 -5.31 -10.56 2.67
N VAL A 302 -4.86 -11.33 1.68
CA VAL A 302 -3.44 -11.37 1.30
C VAL A 302 -2.98 -10.00 0.79
N SER A 303 -3.84 -9.33 0.01
CA SER A 303 -3.54 -8.06 -0.65
C SER A 303 -3.34 -6.91 0.32
N THR A 304 -4.08 -6.82 1.43
CA THR A 304 -3.87 -5.74 2.41
C THR A 304 -2.47 -5.78 3.03
N LEU A 305 -1.99 -6.99 3.36
CA LEU A 305 -0.63 -7.22 3.85
C LEU A 305 0.40 -7.01 2.75
N LEU A 306 0.14 -7.52 1.54
CA LEU A 306 1.02 -7.35 0.39
C LEU A 306 1.17 -5.86 0.02
N ALA A 307 0.08 -5.08 0.02
CA ALA A 307 0.10 -3.65 -0.23
C ALA A 307 0.99 -2.92 0.77
N THR A 308 0.94 -3.31 2.05
CA THR A 308 1.80 -2.75 3.09
C THR A 308 3.27 -3.07 2.83
N VAL A 309 3.60 -4.33 2.53
CA VAL A 309 4.96 -4.77 2.20
C VAL A 309 5.50 -4.04 0.98
N LEU A 310 4.71 -3.96 -0.08
CA LEU A 310 5.10 -3.29 -1.32
C LEU A 310 5.22 -1.78 -1.15
N ALA A 311 4.35 -1.14 -0.37
CA ALA A 311 4.45 0.28 -0.08
C ALA A 311 5.74 0.59 0.69
N LEU A 312 6.07 -0.23 1.70
CA LEU A 312 7.32 -0.10 2.45
C LEU A 312 8.55 -0.29 1.57
N ALA A 313 8.51 -1.19 0.58
CA ALA A 313 9.65 -1.50 -0.27
C ALA A 313 9.81 -0.54 -1.47
N ALA A 314 8.71 -0.15 -2.12
CA ALA A 314 8.71 0.51 -3.43
C ALA A 314 7.85 1.78 -3.52
N GLY A 315 7.15 2.16 -2.45
CA GLY A 315 6.29 3.35 -2.41
C GLY A 315 4.87 3.12 -2.94
N TYR A 316 3.96 4.05 -2.63
CA TYR A 316 2.53 3.96 -2.95
C TYR A 316 2.25 3.88 -4.45
N ARG A 317 2.97 4.63 -5.27
CA ARG A 317 2.80 4.63 -6.72
C ARG A 317 3.06 3.26 -7.31
N ALA A 318 4.11 2.55 -6.88
CA ALA A 318 4.37 1.19 -7.35
C ALA A 318 3.21 0.24 -7.02
N VAL A 319 2.61 0.35 -5.83
CA VAL A 319 1.46 -0.45 -5.41
C VAL A 319 0.23 -0.14 -6.27
N LEU A 320 -0.07 1.15 -6.53
CA LEU A 320 -1.16 1.58 -7.40
C LEU A 320 -1.01 1.03 -8.83
N TRP A 321 0.21 1.06 -9.36
CA TRP A 321 0.51 0.55 -10.70
C TRP A 321 0.38 -0.97 -10.78
N LEU A 322 0.79 -1.69 -9.73
CA LEU A 322 0.55 -3.13 -9.63
C LEU A 322 -0.95 -3.43 -9.59
N GLY A 323 -1.73 -2.67 -8.80
CA GLY A 323 -3.19 -2.80 -8.75
C GLY A 323 -3.85 -2.55 -10.12
N ALA A 324 -3.42 -1.51 -10.85
CA ALA A 324 -3.85 -1.26 -12.23
C ALA A 324 -3.48 -2.43 -13.16
N GLY A 325 -2.26 -2.98 -13.03
CA GLY A 325 -1.82 -4.17 -13.73
C GLY A 325 -2.69 -5.39 -13.45
N CYS A 326 -3.08 -5.62 -12.19
CA CYS A 326 -3.99 -6.70 -11.82
C CYS A 326 -5.38 -6.55 -12.47
N TYR A 327 -5.93 -5.33 -12.53
CA TYR A 327 -7.18 -5.08 -13.26
C TYR A 327 -7.05 -5.33 -14.76
N LEU A 328 -5.93 -4.95 -15.39
CA LEU A 328 -5.67 -5.24 -16.81
C LEU A 328 -5.54 -6.74 -17.06
N LEU A 329 -4.84 -7.47 -16.19
CA LEU A 329 -4.69 -8.92 -16.28
C LEU A 329 -6.02 -9.66 -16.05
N ALA A 330 -6.99 -9.06 -15.36
CA ALA A 330 -8.32 -9.62 -15.22
C ALA A 330 -9.11 -9.59 -16.54
N ALA A 331 -8.85 -8.64 -17.45
CA ALA A 331 -9.58 -8.50 -18.71
C ALA A 331 -9.51 -9.74 -19.64
N PRO A 332 -8.34 -10.37 -19.89
CA PRO A 332 -8.26 -11.61 -20.66
C PRO A 332 -8.84 -12.84 -19.93
N CYS A 333 -8.93 -12.80 -18.59
CA CYS A 333 -9.56 -13.87 -17.81
C CYS A 333 -11.09 -13.91 -17.99
N LEU A 334 -11.72 -12.81 -18.42
CA LEU A 334 -13.16 -12.76 -18.70
C LEU A 334 -13.58 -13.78 -19.76
N TRP A 335 -14.59 -14.57 -19.42
CA TRP A 335 -15.25 -15.52 -20.32
C TRP A 335 -16.43 -14.86 -21.05
N ALA A 336 -16.85 -15.47 -22.16
CA ALA A 336 -18.09 -15.10 -22.82
C ALA A 336 -19.26 -15.33 -21.85
N ALA A 337 -20.23 -14.41 -21.81
CA ALA A 337 -21.46 -14.66 -21.06
C ALA A 337 -22.07 -15.96 -21.59
N ALA A 338 -22.48 -16.87 -20.70
CA ALA A 338 -23.26 -18.01 -21.13
C ALA A 338 -24.52 -17.44 -21.82
N ALA A 339 -24.79 -17.87 -23.05
CA ALA A 339 -26.12 -17.65 -23.62
C ALA A 339 -27.10 -18.20 -22.58
N ALA A 340 -28.14 -17.44 -22.25
CA ALA A 340 -29.26 -18.03 -21.53
C ALA A 340 -29.75 -19.16 -22.45
N ASP A 341 -29.44 -20.41 -22.11
CA ASP A 341 -29.96 -21.56 -22.83
C ASP A 341 -31.47 -21.37 -22.91
N ASP A 342 -32.01 -21.50 -24.12
CA ASP A 342 -33.43 -21.39 -24.45
C ASP A 342 -34.28 -22.10 -23.38
N VAL A 343 -34.86 -21.31 -22.47
CA VAL A 343 -36.02 -21.73 -21.71
C VAL A 343 -37.22 -21.61 -22.64
N THR A 344 -37.23 -22.37 -23.74
CA THR A 344 -38.44 -22.63 -24.52
C THR A 344 -39.24 -23.70 -23.79
N ALA A 345 -40.15 -23.22 -22.93
CA ALA A 345 -41.47 -23.74 -22.58
C ALA A 345 -41.63 -25.23 -22.22
N PRO A 346 -42.15 -25.56 -21.01
CA PRO A 346 -42.75 -26.86 -20.76
C PRO A 346 -44.13 -26.94 -21.44
N GLY A 347 -44.31 -27.91 -22.35
CA GLY A 347 -45.63 -28.43 -22.69
C GLY A 347 -46.05 -28.35 -24.16
N ALA A 348 -45.81 -29.45 -24.88
CA ALA A 348 -46.75 -29.91 -25.90
C ALA A 348 -46.82 -31.45 -25.80
N PRO A 349 -47.99 -32.05 -25.49
CA PRO A 349 -48.11 -33.50 -25.43
C PRO A 349 -47.99 -34.08 -26.84
N ALA A 350 -47.12 -35.08 -26.98
CA ALA A 350 -47.00 -35.88 -28.18
C ALA A 350 -48.33 -36.58 -28.46
N ALA A 351 -49.09 -36.07 -29.42
CA ALA A 351 -50.28 -36.72 -29.93
C ALA A 351 -49.88 -38.03 -30.62
N GLN A 352 -50.22 -39.12 -29.97
CA GLN A 352 -50.15 -40.49 -30.42
C GLN A 352 -50.96 -40.65 -31.72
N ARG A 353 -50.30 -40.65 -32.89
CA ARG A 353 -50.92 -41.12 -34.14
C ARG A 353 -50.76 -42.63 -34.23
N SER A 354 -51.77 -43.33 -33.72
CA SER A 354 -52.11 -44.68 -34.16
C SER A 354 -53.22 -44.60 -35.21
N ARG A 355 -52.93 -45.07 -36.43
CA ARG A 355 -53.87 -45.57 -37.45
C ARG A 355 -53.06 -46.57 -38.29
N ARG A 356 -53.32 -47.88 -38.19
CA ARG A 356 -54.30 -48.64 -38.98
C ARG A 356 -54.23 -48.32 -40.46
#